data_AF-A0AA43GST7-F1
#
_entry.id   AF-A0AA43GST7-F1
#
_cell.length_a   1.000
_cell.length_b   1.000
_cell.length_c   1.000
_cell.angle_alpha   90.00
_cell.angle_beta   90.00
_cell.angle_gamma   90.00
#
_symmetry.space_group_name_H-M   'P 1'
#
loop_
_entity.id
_entity.type
_entity.pdbx_description
1 polymer ?
#
loop_
_entity_poly.entity_id
_entity_poly.type
_entity_poly.pdbx_seq_one_letter_code
_entity_poly.pdbx_strand_id
1 'polypeptide(L)'
;EQLLDAFLDFWRQHGEPLLKSTPYPEIAPHLVLMAFLHRVVNGGGTLDREYAIGSGRMDICLRYGQVVLGMELKVWKQGKPDPLNVGLKQLDKYLSGLNLNTGWLVVFDRRADIPPMSERTTTEIAVSPMGRNITVIRG
;
A
#
# COMPACT_ATOMS: atom_id res chain seq x y z
N GLU A 1 -12.41 -2.38 9.24
CA GLU A 1 -13.24 -2.55 8.02
C GLU A 1 -13.43 -1.24 7.27
N GLN A 2 -14.10 -0.23 7.83
CA GLN A 2 -14.38 1.04 7.11
C GLN A 2 -13.18 1.70 6.40
N LEU A 3 -11.98 1.72 7.00
CA LEU A 3 -10.79 2.29 6.36
C LEU A 3 -10.30 1.46 5.16
N LEU A 4 -10.37 0.13 5.24
CA LEU A 4 -9.99 -0.77 4.16
C LEU A 4 -10.99 -0.64 3.01
N ASP A 5 -12.28 -0.63 3.30
CA ASP A 5 -13.32 -0.47 2.29
C ASP A 5 -13.20 0.89 1.59
N ALA A 6 -13.01 1.97 2.36
CA ALA A 6 -12.76 3.30 1.81
C ALA A 6 -11.49 3.35 0.94
N PHE A 7 -10.44 2.62 1.32
CA PHE A 7 -9.25 2.49 0.48
C PHE A 7 -9.54 1.74 -0.80
N LEU A 8 -10.21 0.58 -0.73
CA LEU A 8 -10.53 -0.23 -1.90
C LEU A 8 -11.45 0.52 -2.88
N ASP A 9 -12.43 1.27 -2.38
CA ASP A 9 -13.32 2.10 -3.20
C ASP A 9 -12.55 3.24 -3.87
N PHE A 10 -11.74 3.98 -3.10
CA PHE A 10 -10.86 5.00 -3.66
C PHE A 10 -9.93 4.42 -4.71
N TRP A 11 -9.35 3.26 -4.43
CA TRP A 11 -8.40 2.59 -5.29
C TRP A 11 -9.06 2.23 -6.61
N ARG A 12 -10.17 1.48 -6.59
CA ARG A 12 -10.91 1.09 -7.81
C ARG A 12 -11.38 2.29 -8.64
N GLN A 13 -11.81 3.38 -7.99
CA GLN A 13 -12.35 4.56 -8.68
C GLN A 13 -11.28 5.50 -9.24
N HIS A 14 -10.17 5.68 -8.51
CA HIS A 14 -9.23 6.76 -8.78
C HIS A 14 -7.83 6.30 -9.14
N GLY A 15 -7.43 5.07 -8.84
CA GLY A 15 -6.04 4.67 -9.05
C GLY A 15 -5.64 4.71 -10.52
N GLU A 16 -6.39 4.09 -11.43
CA GLU A 16 -6.03 4.08 -12.86
C GLU A 16 -5.99 5.48 -13.51
N PRO A 17 -6.99 6.36 -13.30
CA PRO A 17 -6.93 7.74 -13.76
C PRO A 17 -5.71 8.51 -13.21
N LEU A 18 -5.45 8.41 -11.90
CA LEU A 18 -4.35 9.13 -11.25
C LEU A 18 -2.97 8.63 -11.71
N LEU A 19 -2.84 7.35 -12.03
CA LEU A 19 -1.61 6.77 -12.57
C LEU A 19 -1.32 7.24 -13.98
N LYS A 20 -2.35 7.39 -14.82
CA LYS A 20 -2.21 7.88 -16.20
C LYS A 20 -1.94 9.38 -16.25
N SER A 21 -2.34 10.14 -15.22
CA SER A 21 -2.19 11.60 -15.19
C SER A 21 -0.85 12.11 -14.66
N THR A 22 -0.03 11.27 -14.02
CA THR A 22 1.24 11.73 -13.43
C THR A 22 2.40 11.68 -14.43
N PRO A 23 3.20 12.75 -14.54
CA PRO A 23 4.39 12.79 -15.39
C PRO A 23 5.54 11.93 -14.85
N TYR A 24 5.38 11.34 -13.65
CA TYR A 24 6.38 10.49 -12.99
C TYR A 24 5.83 9.08 -12.75
N PRO A 25 5.90 8.20 -13.76
CA PRO A 25 5.33 6.86 -13.66
C PRO A 25 5.91 6.07 -12.49
N GLU A 26 7.20 6.24 -12.18
CA GLU A 26 7.92 5.50 -11.14
C GLU A 26 7.39 5.77 -9.72
N ILE A 27 6.97 6.99 -9.41
CA ILE A 27 6.39 7.35 -8.10
C ILE A 27 4.87 7.37 -8.11
N ALA A 28 4.23 7.16 -9.27
CA ALA A 28 2.78 7.20 -9.42
C ALA A 28 2.01 6.41 -8.34
N PRO A 29 2.38 5.16 -8.01
CA PRO A 29 1.67 4.39 -6.98
C PRO A 29 1.77 5.03 -5.58
N HIS A 30 2.90 5.67 -5.30
CA HIS A 30 3.12 6.38 -4.05
C HIS A 30 2.22 7.62 -4.00
N LEU A 31 2.11 8.36 -5.10
CA LEU A 31 1.24 9.54 -5.18
C LEU A 31 -0.24 9.18 -4.99
N VAL A 32 -0.71 8.09 -5.59
CA VAL A 32 -2.10 7.61 -5.42
C VAL A 32 -2.37 7.25 -3.95
N LEU A 33 -1.48 6.46 -3.34
CA LEU A 33 -1.60 6.09 -1.93
C LEU A 33 -1.57 7.33 -1.03
N MET A 34 -0.69 8.29 -1.30
CA MET A 34 -0.61 9.54 -0.55
C MET A 34 -1.86 10.40 -0.70
N ALA A 35 -2.46 10.46 -1.88
CA ALA A 35 -3.71 11.21 -2.10
C ALA A 35 -4.86 10.65 -1.27
N PHE A 36 -4.97 9.31 -1.17
CA PHE A 36 -5.92 8.66 -0.27
C PHE A 36 -5.64 9.02 1.19
N LEU A 37 -4.39 8.84 1.64
CA LEU A 37 -4.03 9.07 3.05
C LEU A 37 -4.22 10.53 3.46
N HIS A 38 -3.96 11.47 2.56
CA HIS A 38 -4.23 12.89 2.81
C HIS A 38 -5.73 13.16 3.04
N ARG A 39 -6.62 12.48 2.32
CA ARG A 39 -8.07 12.55 2.57
C ARG A 39 -8.43 12.03 3.97
N VAL A 40 -7.80 10.93 4.41
CA VAL A 40 -8.01 10.36 5.75
C VAL A 40 -7.51 11.31 6.85
N VAL A 41 -6.32 11.89 6.67
CA VAL A 41 -5.72 12.88 7.58
C VAL A 41 -6.59 14.12 7.72
N ASN A 42 -7.14 14.64 6.61
CA ASN A 42 -8.07 15.78 6.63
C ASN A 42 -9.34 15.50 7.45
N GLY A 43 -9.66 14.24 7.73
CA GLY A 43 -10.74 13.82 8.64
C GLY A 43 -10.34 13.76 10.12
N GLY A 44 -9.17 14.29 10.51
CA GLY A 44 -8.68 14.34 11.90
C GLY A 44 -7.56 13.35 12.25
N GLY A 45 -6.88 12.77 11.26
CA GLY A 45 -5.74 11.87 11.46
C GLY A 45 -4.38 12.58 11.44
N THR A 46 -3.32 11.83 11.71
CA THR A 46 -1.93 12.21 11.46
C THR A 46 -1.23 11.12 10.63
N LEU A 47 -0.25 11.54 9.83
CA LEU A 47 0.47 10.67 8.91
C LEU A 47 1.97 10.82 9.15
N ASP A 48 2.58 9.78 9.68
CA ASP A 48 4.03 9.64 9.81
C ASP A 48 4.55 8.86 8.60
N ARG A 49 5.54 9.42 7.89
CA ARG A 49 6.13 8.82 6.70
C ARG A 49 7.63 8.65 6.87
N GLU A 50 8.13 7.45 6.58
CA GLU A 50 9.56 7.20 6.48
C GLU A 50 9.90 6.82 5.05
N TYR A 51 10.61 7.71 4.36
CA TYR A 51 11.05 7.48 2.99
C TYR A 51 12.50 7.00 2.98
N ALA A 52 12.73 5.75 2.61
CA ALA A 52 14.09 5.23 2.44
C ALA A 52 14.61 5.59 1.04
N ILE A 53 15.17 6.80 0.94
CA ILE A 53 15.79 7.36 -0.28
C ILE A 53 16.76 6.33 -0.89
N GLY A 54 16.59 6.05 -2.19
CA GLY A 54 17.47 5.16 -2.97
C GLY A 54 17.05 3.69 -3.02
N SER A 55 16.06 3.26 -2.22
CA SER A 55 15.63 1.85 -2.20
C SER A 55 14.22 1.59 -2.72
N GLY A 56 13.46 2.64 -3.06
CA GLY A 56 12.06 2.54 -3.50
C GLY A 56 11.12 1.96 -2.43
N ARG A 57 11.53 2.00 -1.16
CA ARG A 57 10.75 1.59 0.01
C ARG A 57 10.04 2.79 0.60
N MET A 58 8.77 2.62 0.92
CA MET A 58 7.97 3.63 1.60
C MET A 58 7.18 2.92 2.69
N ASP A 59 7.73 2.99 3.90
CA ASP A 59 7.05 2.57 5.10
C ASP A 59 6.15 3.73 5.55
N ILE A 60 4.85 3.46 5.68
CA ILE A 60 3.87 4.46 6.12
C ILE A 60 3.26 4.04 7.45
N CYS A 61 3.23 4.97 8.41
CA CYS A 61 2.44 4.82 9.62
C CYS A 61 1.30 5.85 9.61
N LEU A 62 0.08 5.35 9.40
CA LEU A 62 -1.13 6.15 9.56
C LEU A 62 -1.59 6.08 11.01
N ARG A 63 -1.88 7.23 11.61
CA ARG A 63 -2.54 7.32 12.91
C ARG A 63 -3.88 8.05 12.74
N TYR A 64 -4.98 7.41 13.09
CA TYR A 64 -6.32 7.99 12.96
C TYR A 64 -7.15 7.66 14.20
N GLY A 65 -7.37 8.66 15.07
CA GLY A 65 -7.93 8.42 16.39
C GLY A 65 -7.06 7.44 17.20
N GLN A 66 -7.62 6.29 17.58
CA GLN A 66 -6.90 5.21 18.27
C GLN A 66 -6.28 4.18 17.31
N VAL A 67 -6.52 4.30 16.00
CA VAL A 67 -6.01 3.36 14.99
C VAL A 67 -4.57 3.75 14.64
N VAL A 68 -3.66 2.77 14.70
CA VAL A 68 -2.32 2.86 14.12
C VAL A 68 -2.19 1.77 13.07
N LEU A 69 -1.88 2.15 11.84
CA LEU A 69 -1.78 1.23 10.71
C LEU A 69 -0.41 1.39 10.04
N GLY A 70 0.39 0.33 10.09
CA GLY A 70 1.61 0.20 9.30
C GLY A 70 1.27 -0.30 7.89
N MET A 71 1.82 0.36 6.88
CA MET A 71 1.64 0.01 5.47
C MET A 71 2.99 -0.04 4.75
N GLU A 72 3.12 -0.99 3.84
CA GLU A 72 4.25 -1.10 2.90
C GLU A 72 3.72 -1.13 1.47
N LEU A 73 4.37 -0.38 0.57
CA LEU A 73 4.03 -0.33 -0.85
C LEU A 73 5.08 -1.04 -1.70
N LYS A 74 4.63 -1.89 -2.62
CA LYS A 74 5.47 -2.55 -3.63
C LYS A 74 4.94 -2.31 -5.03
N VAL A 75 5.85 -2.20 -5.99
CA VAL A 75 5.50 -2.10 -7.40
C VAL A 75 5.96 -3.36 -8.12
N TRP A 76 5.03 -4.11 -8.69
CA TRP A 76 5.32 -5.28 -9.52
C TRP A 76 5.43 -4.85 -10.98
N LYS A 77 6.66 -4.85 -11.50
CA LYS A 77 6.99 -4.46 -12.88
C LYS A 77 7.01 -5.66 -13.81
N GLN A 78 6.76 -5.42 -15.10
CA GLN A 78 6.93 -6.42 -16.16
C GLN A 78 8.32 -7.09 -16.07
N GLY A 79 8.35 -8.42 -16.17
CA GLY A 79 9.59 -9.21 -16.11
C GLY A 79 10.29 -9.26 -14.75
N LYS A 80 9.67 -8.75 -13.67
CA LYS A 80 10.17 -8.89 -12.30
C LYS A 80 9.37 -9.95 -11.53
N PRO A 81 10.00 -10.65 -10.56
CA PRO A 81 9.28 -11.59 -9.70
C PRO A 81 8.24 -10.87 -8.84
N ASP A 82 7.23 -11.61 -8.39
CA ASP A 82 6.22 -11.11 -7.45
C ASP A 82 6.92 -10.57 -6.18
N PRO A 83 6.70 -9.30 -5.80
CA PRO A 83 7.35 -8.71 -4.64
C PRO A 83 6.78 -9.17 -3.30
N LEU A 84 5.75 -10.02 -3.25
CA LEU A 84 5.04 -10.45 -2.04
C LEU A 84 5.98 -10.79 -0.88
N ASN A 85 6.87 -11.76 -1.06
CA ASN A 85 7.74 -12.24 0.03
C ASN A 85 8.71 -11.16 0.52
N VAL A 86 9.18 -10.30 -0.38
CA VAL A 86 10.06 -9.17 -0.05
C VAL A 86 9.28 -8.12 0.74
N GLY A 87 8.06 -7.80 0.29
CA GLY A 87 7.15 -6.88 0.97
C GLY A 87 6.76 -7.36 2.36
N LEU A 88 6.38 -8.63 2.50
CA LEU A 88 6.05 -9.23 3.80
C LEU A 88 7.21 -9.11 4.77
N LYS A 89 8.43 -9.50 4.37
CA LYS A 89 9.62 -9.39 5.24
C LYS A 89 9.92 -7.95 5.67
N GLN A 90 9.73 -6.99 4.78
CA GLN A 90 10.00 -5.58 5.08
C GLN A 90 8.95 -5.00 6.02
N LEU A 91 7.67 -5.21 5.72
CA LEU A 91 6.56 -4.80 6.59
C LEU A 91 6.70 -5.43 7.97
N ASP A 92 7.09 -6.70 8.07
CA ASP A 92 7.27 -7.37 9.36
C ASP A 92 8.32 -6.68 10.26
N LYS A 93 9.42 -6.22 9.66
CA LYS A 93 10.44 -5.45 10.37
C LYS A 93 9.87 -4.12 10.84
N TYR A 94 9.12 -3.44 9.99
CA TYR A 94 8.51 -2.15 10.31
C TYR A 94 7.47 -2.26 11.44
N LEU A 95 6.56 -3.24 11.35
CA LEU A 95 5.54 -3.51 12.37
C LEU A 95 6.14 -3.86 13.73
N SER A 96 7.33 -4.48 13.75
CA SER A 96 8.06 -4.74 15.00
C SER A 96 8.50 -3.45 15.69
N GLY A 97 8.96 -2.45 14.93
CA GLY A 97 9.32 -1.12 15.46
C GLY A 97 8.11 -0.32 15.95
N LEU A 98 6.93 -0.57 15.38
CA LEU A 98 5.66 0.06 15.77
C LEU A 98 4.89 -0.71 16.85
N ASN A 99 5.37 -1.88 17.27
CA ASN A 99 4.65 -2.81 18.16
C ASN A 99 3.24 -3.18 17.66
N LEU A 100 3.11 -3.45 16.35
CA LEU A 100 1.85 -3.82 15.70
C LEU A 100 1.82 -5.30 15.31
N ASN A 101 0.63 -5.89 15.38
CA ASN A 101 0.38 -7.30 15.04
C ASN A 101 -0.20 -7.51 13.63
N THR A 102 -0.51 -6.43 12.93
CA THR A 102 -1.07 -6.46 11.57
C THR A 102 -0.71 -5.18 10.82
N GLY A 103 -0.81 -5.22 9.50
CA GLY A 103 -0.54 -4.11 8.61
C GLY A 103 -1.00 -4.42 7.19
N TRP A 104 -0.84 -3.47 6.29
CA TRP A 104 -1.21 -3.64 4.88
C TRP A 104 0.03 -3.71 4.00
N LEU A 105 0.06 -4.70 3.11
CA LEU A 105 1.00 -4.75 2.00
C LEU A 105 0.23 -4.41 0.72
N VAL A 106 0.48 -3.24 0.16
CA VAL A 106 -0.13 -2.81 -1.09
C VAL A 106 0.82 -3.19 -2.24
N VAL A 107 0.39 -4.08 -3.13
CA VAL A 107 1.13 -4.47 -4.33
C VAL A 107 0.48 -3.82 -5.55
N PHE A 108 1.24 -2.90 -6.13
CA PHE A 108 0.89 -2.17 -7.34
C PHE A 108 1.39 -2.92 -8.58
N ASP A 109 0.52 -3.65 -9.25
CA ASP A 109 0.86 -4.42 -10.44
C ASP A 109 0.78 -3.56 -11.72
N ARG A 110 1.92 -3.47 -12.40
CA ARG A 110 2.20 -2.67 -13.60
C ARG A 110 2.64 -3.52 -14.77
N ARG A 111 2.35 -4.82 -14.73
CA ARG A 111 2.57 -5.68 -15.87
C ARG A 111 1.68 -5.21 -17.04
N ALA A 112 2.13 -5.51 -18.26
CA ALA A 112 1.32 -5.21 -19.44
C ALA A 112 0.14 -6.17 -19.52
N ASP A 113 -0.90 -5.78 -20.26
CA ASP A 113 -2.05 -6.64 -20.62
C ASP A 113 -2.82 -7.26 -19.45
N ILE A 114 -2.84 -6.57 -18.31
CA ILE A 114 -3.64 -6.94 -17.14
C ILE A 114 -4.98 -6.16 -17.14
N PRO A 115 -6.06 -6.72 -16.57
CA PRO A 115 -7.37 -6.05 -16.53
C PRO A 115 -7.33 -4.67 -15.87
N PRO A 116 -8.35 -3.83 -16.09
CA PRO A 116 -8.48 -2.54 -15.40
C PRO A 116 -8.42 -2.71 -13.88
N MET A 117 -7.94 -1.67 -13.19
CA MET A 117 -7.73 -1.74 -11.74
C MET A 117 -9.02 -2.06 -10.97
N SER A 118 -10.15 -1.55 -11.44
CA SER A 118 -11.49 -1.83 -10.90
C SER A 118 -11.86 -3.31 -10.90
N GLU A 119 -11.36 -4.09 -11.86
CA GLU A 119 -11.70 -5.50 -12.07
C GLU A 119 -10.71 -6.47 -11.42
N ARG A 120 -9.46 -6.03 -11.21
CA ARG A 120 -8.39 -6.88 -10.64
C ARG A 120 -7.97 -6.56 -9.22
N THR A 121 -8.60 -5.58 -8.58
CA THR A 121 -8.29 -5.26 -7.18
C THR A 121 -8.76 -6.39 -6.25
N THR A 122 -7.82 -7.10 -5.63
CA THR A 122 -8.09 -8.20 -4.69
C THR A 122 -7.48 -7.93 -3.32
N THR A 123 -8.04 -8.60 -2.31
CA THR A 123 -7.51 -8.63 -0.95
C THR A 123 -7.39 -10.06 -0.47
N GLU A 124 -6.25 -10.40 0.14
CA GLU A 124 -6.01 -11.70 0.77
C GLU A 124 -5.29 -11.52 2.10
N ILE A 125 -5.43 -12.49 3.00
CA ILE A 125 -4.63 -12.54 4.23
C ILE A 125 -3.41 -13.41 3.98
N ALA A 126 -2.23 -12.85 4.22
CA ALA A 126 -0.98 -13.57 4.21
C ALA A 126 -0.35 -13.55 5.61
N VAL A 127 0.42 -14.60 5.93
CA VAL A 127 1.16 -14.69 7.18
C VAL A 127 2.59 -14.21 6.94
N SER A 128 3.05 -13.22 7.72
CA SER A 128 4.43 -12.73 7.67
C SER A 128 5.41 -13.75 8.26
N PRO A 129 6.73 -13.60 8.02
CA PRO A 129 7.74 -14.48 8.63
C PRO A 129 7.68 -14.58 10.17
N MET A 130 7.26 -13.53 10.86
CA MET A 130 7.06 -13.51 12.32
C MET A 130 5.64 -13.91 12.76
N GLY A 131 4.81 -14.44 11.86
CA GLY A 131 3.48 -14.96 12.17
C GLY A 131 2.38 -13.90 12.25
N ARG A 132 2.58 -12.70 11.72
CA ARG A 132 1.57 -11.64 11.71
C ARG A 132 0.60 -11.81 10.54
N ASN A 133 -0.69 -11.53 10.77
CA ASN A 133 -1.68 -11.48 9.71
C ASN A 133 -1.55 -10.15 8.96
N ILE A 134 -1.20 -10.22 7.68
CA ILE A 134 -1.05 -9.07 6.79
C ILE A 134 -2.20 -9.06 5.80
N THR A 135 -2.87 -7.92 5.67
CA THR A 135 -3.81 -7.71 4.56
C THR A 135 -2.99 -7.34 3.32
N VAL A 136 -2.95 -8.24 2.34
CA VAL A 136 -2.31 -7.99 1.06
C VAL A 136 -3.37 -7.46 0.11
N ILE A 137 -3.11 -6.28 -0.46
CA ILE A 137 -4.00 -5.61 -1.41
C ILE A 137 -3.28 -5.58 -2.74
N ARG A 138 -3.83 -6.24 -3.75
CA ARG A 138 -3.25 -6.26 -5.10
C ARG A 138 -4.14 -5.47 -6.01
N GLY A 139 -3.56 -4.57 -6.80
CA GLY A 139 -4.29 -3.80 -7.81
C GLY A 139 -3.42 -3.43 -8.97
#